data_AF-A0A2G9TF09-F1
#
_entry.id   AF-A0A2G9TF09-F1
#
_cell.length_a   1.000
_cell.length_b   1.000
_cell.length_c   1.000
_cell.angle_alpha   90.00
_cell.angle_beta   90.00
_cell.angle_gamma   90.00
#
_symmetry.space_group_name_H-M   'P 1'
#
loop_
_entity.id
_entity.type
_entity.pdbx_description
1 polymer ?
#
loop_
_entity_poly.entity_id
_entity_poly.type
_entity_poly.pdbx_seq_one_letter_code
_entity_poly.pdbx_strand_id
1 'polypeptide(L)'
;MWPFCFILRCFDSRRASNERAHEEEEWFHGLLPREDTNRLLTRDGDYLLRVSEPEPGMGPKIILSARWKDKYHHFVVNEKD
;
A
#
# COMPACT_ATOMS: atom_id res chain seq x y z
N MET A 1 18.56 6.98 1.50
CA MET A 1 18.45 7.04 2.97
C MET A 1 17.23 7.88 3.31
N TRP A 2 16.04 7.33 3.12
CA TRP A 2 14.78 7.98 3.48
C TRP A 2 14.53 7.78 4.99
N PRO A 3 14.07 8.79 5.74
CA PRO A 3 14.16 8.80 7.20
C PRO A 3 12.98 8.17 7.96
N PHE A 4 12.11 7.37 7.33
CA PHE A 4 10.91 6.83 8.00
C PHE A 4 10.86 5.32 7.94
N CYS A 5 11.76 4.70 8.71
CA CYS A 5 11.61 3.32 9.16
C CYS A 5 10.50 3.27 10.25
N PHE A 6 9.72 2.18 10.30
CA PHE A 6 8.78 1.82 11.37
C PHE A 6 7.53 2.70 11.56
N ILE A 7 6.48 2.47 10.76
CA ILE A 7 5.12 2.51 11.32
C ILE A 7 4.45 1.16 11.03
N LEU A 8 4.49 0.32 12.06
CA LEU A 8 3.52 -0.71 12.46
C LEU A 8 2.86 -1.58 11.37
N ARG A 9 3.12 -2.90 11.44
CA ARG A 9 2.14 -4.01 11.65
C ARG A 9 2.88 -5.35 11.52
N CYS A 10 2.87 -6.28 12.47
CA CYS A 10 1.69 -6.93 13.06
C CYS A 10 0.59 -7.18 12.03
N PHE A 11 0.83 -8.11 11.11
CA PHE A 11 -0.23 -8.84 10.41
C PHE A 11 0.19 -10.32 10.27
N ASP A 12 -0.78 -11.20 10.44
CA ASP A 12 -0.73 -12.60 10.89
C ASP A 12 0.30 -13.54 10.21
N SER A 13 0.92 -14.41 11.02
CA SER A 13 1.91 -15.45 10.67
C SER A 13 1.29 -16.67 9.94
N ARG A 14 0.48 -16.46 8.89
CA ARG A 14 -0.17 -17.61 8.22
C ARG A 14 -0.49 -17.41 6.72
N ARG A 15 0.55 -17.24 5.88
CA ARG A 15 0.62 -17.77 4.50
C ARG A 15 1.99 -17.49 3.87
N ALA A 16 2.99 -18.27 4.26
CA ALA A 16 4.22 -18.41 3.50
C ALA A 16 4.08 -19.61 2.55
N SER A 17 3.67 -19.38 1.30
CA SER A 17 3.91 -20.33 0.21
C SER A 17 3.71 -19.68 -1.16
N ASN A 18 4.83 -19.23 -1.74
CA ASN A 18 5.12 -19.23 -3.18
C ASN A 18 4.69 -18.07 -4.09
N GLU A 19 4.86 -16.82 -3.65
CA GLU A 19 4.97 -15.64 -4.52
C GLU A 19 6.10 -14.77 -3.96
N ARG A 20 7.04 -14.33 -4.80
CA ARG A 20 8.22 -13.56 -4.34
C ARG A 20 7.73 -12.39 -3.50
N ALA A 21 8.28 -12.24 -2.29
CA ALA A 21 7.84 -11.32 -1.28
C ALA A 21 7.78 -9.88 -1.82
N HIS A 22 6.60 -9.44 -2.28
CA HIS A 22 6.31 -8.03 -2.51
C HIS A 22 6.46 -7.20 -1.23
N GLU A 23 6.54 -7.88 -0.07
CA GLU A 23 6.80 -7.31 1.25
C GLU A 23 8.21 -6.73 1.42
N GLU A 24 9.15 -6.97 0.49
CA GLU A 24 10.51 -6.41 0.53
C GLU A 24 10.67 -5.12 -0.28
N GLU A 25 9.65 -4.74 -1.04
CA GLU A 25 9.71 -3.61 -1.97
C GLU A 25 9.36 -2.29 -1.27
N GLU A 26 10.20 -1.26 -1.47
CA GLU A 26 10.02 0.07 -0.83
C GLU A 26 8.70 0.76 -1.18
N TRP A 27 8.02 0.32 -2.23
CA TRP A 27 6.74 0.86 -2.70
C TRP A 27 5.52 0.09 -2.20
N PHE A 28 5.66 -1.04 -1.50
CA PHE A 28 4.54 -1.84 -0.98
C PHE A 28 4.47 -1.81 0.55
N HIS A 29 3.41 -1.22 1.10
CA HIS A 29 3.31 -0.97 2.55
C HIS A 29 2.27 -1.84 3.28
N GLY A 30 1.61 -2.77 2.58
CA GLY A 30 0.54 -3.57 3.17
C GLY A 30 -0.63 -2.71 3.66
N LEU A 31 -1.14 -2.94 4.88
CA LEU A 31 -2.30 -2.23 5.45
C LEU A 31 -1.95 -0.80 5.90
N LEU A 32 -1.91 0.14 4.94
CA LEU A 32 -1.63 1.54 5.18
C LEU A 32 -2.91 2.41 5.14
N PRO A 33 -3.21 3.19 6.20
CA PRO A 33 -4.30 4.16 6.20
C PRO A 33 -4.10 5.28 5.18
N ARG A 34 -5.19 5.97 4.84
CA ARG A 34 -5.17 7.05 3.85
C ARG A 34 -4.37 8.26 4.35
N GLU A 35 -4.44 8.53 5.64
CA GLU A 35 -3.78 9.65 6.32
C GLU A 35 -2.26 9.54 6.19
N ASP A 36 -1.71 8.34 6.37
CA ASP A 36 -0.28 8.08 6.27
C ASP A 36 0.20 8.10 4.82
N THR A 37 -0.64 7.67 3.88
CA THR A 37 -0.35 7.78 2.44
C THR A 37 -0.06 9.23 2.04
N ASN A 38 -0.84 10.19 2.53
CA ASN A 38 -0.66 11.61 2.19
C ASN A 38 0.67 12.18 2.73
N ARG A 39 1.15 11.65 3.86
CA ARG A 39 2.42 12.03 4.48
C ARG A 39 3.63 11.46 3.73
N LEU A 40 3.50 10.25 3.18
CA LEU A 40 4.57 9.59 2.42
C LEU A 40 4.72 10.16 1.00
N LEU A 41 3.61 10.56 0.37
CA LEU A 41 3.60 11.13 -0.98
C LEU A 41 3.91 12.63 -0.93
N THR A 42 5.19 12.97 -0.88
CA THR A 42 5.68 14.34 -0.65
C THR A 42 5.87 15.15 -1.93
N ARG A 43 6.17 14.47 -3.05
CA ARG A 43 6.49 15.09 -4.33
C ARG A 43 5.59 14.57 -5.44
N ASP A 44 5.41 15.40 -6.46
CA ASP A 44 4.74 14.97 -7.69
C ASP A 44 5.55 13.86 -8.36
N GLY A 45 4.88 12.73 -8.63
CA GLY A 45 5.51 11.51 -9.13
C GLY A 45 5.75 10.45 -8.06
N ASP A 46 5.62 10.78 -6.77
CA ASP A 46 5.67 9.77 -5.70
C ASP A 46 4.44 8.85 -5.83
N TYR A 47 4.64 7.55 -5.61
CA TYR A 47 3.59 6.55 -5.58
C TYR A 47 3.91 5.43 -4.59
N LEU A 48 2.86 4.73 -4.14
CA LEU A 48 2.96 3.53 -3.33
C LEU A 48 1.73 2.64 -3.52
N LEU A 49 1.89 1.35 -3.25
CA LEU A 49 0.82 0.37 -3.18
C LEU A 49 0.49 0.08 -1.71
N ARG A 50 -0.80 0.07 -1.41
CA ARG A 50 -1.36 -0.29 -0.11
C ARG A 50 -2.49 -1.28 -0.28
N VAL A 51 -2.79 -2.01 0.77
CA VAL A 51 -3.89 -2.96 0.85
C VAL A 51 -4.99 -2.32 1.70
N SER A 52 -6.25 -2.43 1.24
CA SER A 52 -7.41 -2.00 2.02
C SER A 52 -7.65 -2.94 3.19
N GLU A 53 -8.32 -2.44 4.22
CA GLU A 53 -8.87 -3.33 5.24
C GLU A 53 -9.85 -4.31 4.57
N PRO A 54 -9.81 -5.60 4.94
CA PRO A 54 -10.72 -6.59 4.40
C PRO A 54 -12.15 -6.27 4.87
N GLU A 55 -13.05 -6.05 3.92
CA GLU A 55 -14.46 -5.83 4.21
C GLU A 55 -15.18 -7.18 4.38
N PRO A 56 -16.17 -7.30 5.28
CA PRO A 56 -16.93 -8.55 5.41
C PRO A 56 -17.57 -8.96 4.07
N GLY A 57 -17.14 -10.11 3.53
CA GLY A 57 -17.63 -10.62 2.24
C GLY A 57 -16.84 -10.19 1.01
N MET A 58 -15.83 -9.32 1.14
CA MET A 58 -14.87 -9.01 0.08
C MET A 58 -13.42 -9.25 0.56
N GLY A 59 -12.59 -9.82 -0.31
CA GLY A 59 -11.17 -9.94 -0.04
C GLY A 59 -10.47 -8.58 0.09
N PRO A 60 -9.24 -8.55 0.64
CA PRO A 60 -8.43 -7.34 0.67
C PRO A 60 -8.20 -6.82 -0.74
N LYS A 61 -8.33 -5.51 -0.95
CA LYS A 61 -8.12 -4.87 -2.27
C LYS A 61 -6.77 -4.18 -2.31
N ILE A 62 -6.09 -4.26 -3.44
CA ILE A 62 -4.86 -3.51 -3.67
C ILE A 62 -5.22 -2.11 -4.18
N ILE A 63 -4.59 -1.09 -3.62
CA ILE A 63 -4.81 0.32 -3.93
C ILE A 63 -3.47 0.96 -4.28
N LEU A 64 -3.35 1.48 -5.51
CA LEU A 64 -2.26 2.34 -5.92
C LEU A 64 -2.57 3.78 -5.50
N SER A 65 -1.73 4.37 -4.67
CA SER A 65 -1.83 5.78 -4.29
C SER A 65 -0.67 6.57 -4.89
N ALA A 66 -0.97 7.68 -5.55
CA ALA A 66 0.03 8.50 -6.23
C ALA A 66 -0.26 9.99 -6.04
N ARG A 67 0.80 10.81 -6.00
CA ARG A 67 0.69 12.27 -6.00
C ARG A 67 1.05 12.84 -7.36
N TRP A 68 0.18 13.69 -7.88
CA TRP A 68 0.37 14.36 -9.15
C TRP A 68 -0.31 15.73 -9.16
N LYS A 69 0.42 16.77 -9.57
CA LYS A 69 -0.07 18.16 -9.59
C LYS A 69 -0.67 18.60 -8.25
N ASP A 70 0.04 18.31 -7.16
CA ASP A 70 -0.38 18.59 -5.77
C ASP A 70 -1.72 17.94 -5.37
N LYS A 71 -2.13 16.88 -6.06
CA LYS A 71 -3.33 16.10 -5.74
C LYS A 71 -2.98 14.64 -5.48
N TYR A 72 -3.70 14.05 -4.53
CA TYR A 72 -3.60 12.62 -4.22
C TYR A 72 -4.65 11.84 -5.02
N HIS A 73 -4.17 10.84 -5.75
CA HIS A 73 -4.97 9.91 -6.53
C HIS A 73 -4.90 8.53 -5.89
N HIS A 74 -6.05 7.84 -5.78
CA HIS A 74 -6.12 6.48 -5.27
C HIS A 74 -6.89 5.61 -6.28
N PHE A 75 -6.24 4.57 -6.77
CA PHE A 75 -6.79 3.65 -7.77
C PHE A 75 -6.90 2.26 -7.15
N VAL A 76 -8.10 1.68 -7.18
CA VAL A 76 -8.28 0.28 -6.79
C VAL A 76 -7.81 -0.59 -7.96
N VAL A 77 -6.79 -1.41 -7.73
CA VAL A 77 -6.30 -2.39 -8.68
C VAL A 77 -7.16 -3.62 -8.56
N ASN A 78 -7.98 -3.86 -9.58
CA ASN A 78 -8.76 -5.09 -9.72
C ASN A 78 -8.10 -5.91 -10.82
N GLU A 79 -7.84 -7.18 -10.56
CA GLU A 79 -7.58 -8.14 -11.62
C GLU A 79 -8.88 -8.26 -12.44
N LYS A 80 -8.78 -7.99 -13.74
CA LYS A 80 -9.82 -8.41 -14.68
C LYS A 80 -9.46 -9.82 -15.13
N ASP A 81 -10.41 -10.74 -14.97
CA ASP A 81 -10.38 -12.07 -15.59
C ASP A 81 -10.15 -11.99 -17.12
#